data_AF-A0A0W8BWB1-F1
#
_entry.id   AF-A0A0W8BWB1-F1
#
_cell.length_a   1.000
_cell.length_b   1.000
_cell.length_c   1.000
_cell.angle_alpha   90.00
_cell.angle_beta   90.00
_cell.angle_gamma   90.00
#
_symmetry.space_group_name_H-M   'P 1'
#
loop_
_entity.id
_entity.type
_entity.pdbx_description
1 polymer ?
#
loop_
_entity_poly.entity_id
_entity_poly.type
_entity_poly.pdbx_seq_one_letter_code
_entity_poly.pdbx_strand_id
1 'polypeptide(L)'
;MPTWTLEELEDYNSLLPVELKLAKDELLSRYDRFGGIPRFVFSQAMDRTEAKIKSAIASFSALDVISYCRKNDAVREKDYSHCVLEMVPTQADFRANFYLDFVSMHIAEAVIDKVHGDSLARVWEFAVVHEVDDSGSTAVVRGKVYELLCHKWFSVHMQRTLHFRSLCSATLDDVTIPKEMEMVRFAALDKLKLAESWTYYRPTSKSFGALDAFIWDGQSKCYGLQMTLNADHGIKAAPLNKFLKWLKEAGDTYQFYFTFVAPSKIATSYRKQSTTTATGAVSKTPGASAKVDQFVAALDVDGGDK
;
A
#
# COMPACT_ATOMS: atom_id res chain seq x y z
N MET A 1 -0.57 18.43 -14.00
CA MET A 1 -1.49 17.91 -15.03
C MET A 1 -2.04 16.61 -14.49
N PRO A 2 -3.35 16.34 -14.63
CA PRO A 2 -3.90 15.05 -14.21
C PRO A 2 -3.16 13.93 -14.94
N THR A 3 -2.87 12.86 -14.23
CA THR A 3 -2.31 11.64 -14.81
C THR A 3 -3.41 10.83 -15.48
N TRP A 4 -3.01 9.92 -16.35
CA TRP A 4 -3.91 9.01 -17.05
C TRP A 4 -4.02 7.69 -16.30
N THR A 5 -5.21 7.12 -16.31
CA THR A 5 -5.45 5.75 -15.91
C THR A 5 -4.71 4.78 -16.85
N LEU A 6 -4.54 3.53 -16.40
CA LEU A 6 -3.96 2.49 -17.25
C LEU A 6 -4.80 2.28 -18.52
N GLU A 7 -6.13 2.33 -18.40
CA GLU A 7 -7.06 2.20 -19.53
C GLU A 7 -6.86 3.31 -20.56
N GLU A 8 -6.74 4.57 -20.13
CA GLU A 8 -6.44 5.70 -21.05
C GLU A 8 -5.08 5.55 -21.74
N LEU A 9 -4.08 4.99 -21.06
CA LEU A 9 -2.78 4.71 -21.67
C LEU A 9 -2.86 3.53 -22.65
N GLU A 10 -3.63 2.49 -22.36
CA GLU A 10 -3.90 1.37 -23.26
C GLU A 10 -4.61 1.83 -24.53
N ASP A 11 -5.64 2.66 -24.39
CA ASP A 11 -6.38 3.27 -25.49
C ASP A 11 -5.44 4.10 -26.38
N TYR A 12 -4.64 4.98 -25.79
CA TYR A 12 -3.67 5.77 -26.54
C TYR A 12 -2.62 4.89 -27.23
N ASN A 13 -2.09 3.87 -26.53
CA ASN A 13 -1.12 2.93 -27.11
C ASN A 13 -1.71 2.17 -28.32
N SER A 14 -3.02 1.91 -28.33
CA SER A 14 -3.70 1.26 -29.46
C SER A 14 -3.71 2.10 -30.74
N LEU A 15 -3.69 3.44 -30.59
CA LEU A 15 -3.73 4.42 -31.68
C LEU A 15 -2.35 4.75 -32.26
N LEU A 16 -1.28 4.38 -31.57
CA LEU A 16 0.09 4.65 -32.03
C LEU A 16 0.47 3.84 -33.29
N PRO A 17 1.39 4.35 -34.13
CA PRO A 17 2.06 3.54 -35.15
C PRO A 17 2.76 2.32 -34.54
N VAL A 18 2.89 1.22 -35.30
CA VAL A 18 3.40 -0.07 -34.80
C VAL A 18 4.77 0.07 -34.15
N GLU A 19 5.64 0.90 -34.71
CA GLU A 19 7.00 1.19 -34.22
C GLU A 19 7.05 1.98 -32.91
N LEU A 20 5.93 2.60 -32.50
CA LEU A 20 5.80 3.35 -31.24
C LEU A 20 4.95 2.62 -30.20
N LYS A 21 4.25 1.55 -30.59
CA LYS A 21 3.44 0.74 -29.67
C LYS A 21 4.33 0.03 -28.66
N LEU A 22 3.96 0.15 -27.40
CA LEU A 22 4.54 -0.65 -26.33
C LEU A 22 3.85 -2.01 -26.26
N ALA A 23 4.62 -3.07 -26.01
CA ALA A 23 4.05 -4.35 -25.62
C ALA A 23 3.26 -4.20 -24.31
N LYS A 24 2.23 -5.03 -24.10
CA LYS A 24 1.35 -4.92 -22.92
C LYS A 24 2.12 -4.96 -21.59
N ASP A 25 3.04 -5.90 -21.45
CA ASP A 25 3.84 -6.07 -20.23
C ASP A 25 4.78 -4.87 -20.01
N GLU A 26 5.29 -4.28 -21.09
CA GLU A 26 6.13 -3.08 -21.01
C GLU A 26 5.31 -1.84 -20.61
N LEU A 27 4.13 -1.66 -21.20
CA LEU A 27 3.22 -0.58 -20.82
C LEU A 27 2.87 -0.64 -19.33
N LEU A 28 2.50 -1.83 -18.86
CA LEU A 28 2.19 -2.06 -17.45
C LEU A 28 3.41 -1.78 -16.55
N SER A 29 4.59 -2.28 -16.91
CA SER A 29 5.82 -2.04 -16.17
C SER A 29 6.15 -0.54 -16.06
N ARG A 30 6.00 0.21 -17.16
CA ARG A 30 6.23 1.66 -17.17
C ARG A 30 5.16 2.41 -16.38
N TYR A 31 3.90 1.99 -16.42
CA TYR A 31 2.82 2.54 -15.61
C TYR A 31 3.07 2.34 -14.11
N ASP A 32 3.43 1.12 -13.70
CA ASP A 32 3.74 0.82 -12.29
C ASP A 32 4.93 1.64 -11.76
N ARG A 33 5.88 1.94 -12.64
CA ARG A 33 7.09 2.71 -12.30
C ARG A 33 6.88 4.21 -12.30
N PHE A 34 6.21 4.74 -13.32
CA PHE A 34 6.12 6.19 -13.60
C PHE A 34 4.72 6.77 -13.41
N GLY A 35 3.77 5.95 -12.98
CA GLY A 35 2.38 6.32 -12.87
C GLY A 35 1.75 6.61 -14.23
N GLY A 36 0.67 7.39 -14.17
CA GLY A 36 -0.10 7.76 -15.35
C GLY A 36 0.49 8.91 -16.18
N ILE A 37 1.79 9.20 -16.13
CA ILE A 37 2.36 10.35 -16.85
C ILE A 37 2.73 9.92 -18.28
N PRO A 38 1.96 10.30 -19.32
CA PRO A 38 2.16 9.76 -20.68
C PRO A 38 3.54 10.10 -21.23
N ARG A 39 4.05 11.30 -20.90
CA ARG A 39 5.39 11.76 -21.27
C ARG A 39 6.50 10.83 -20.74
N PHE A 40 6.30 10.18 -19.60
CA PHE A 40 7.28 9.25 -19.05
C PHE A 40 7.04 7.84 -19.56
N VAL A 41 5.78 7.40 -19.60
CA VAL A 41 5.39 6.07 -20.09
C VAL A 41 5.82 5.87 -21.55
N PHE A 42 5.55 6.81 -22.44
CA PHE A 42 5.88 6.69 -23.88
C PHE A 42 7.21 7.32 -24.28
N SER A 43 8.11 7.59 -23.32
CA SER A 43 9.40 8.19 -23.63
C SER A 43 10.24 7.26 -24.51
N GLN A 44 10.76 7.81 -25.62
CA GLN A 44 11.76 7.15 -26.46
C GLN A 44 13.18 7.27 -25.87
N ALA A 45 13.43 8.27 -25.02
CA ALA A 45 14.70 8.46 -24.32
C ALA A 45 14.58 7.93 -22.89
N MET A 46 14.37 6.61 -22.77
CA MET A 46 14.05 5.99 -21.48
C MET A 46 15.17 6.21 -20.45
N ASP A 47 16.44 6.07 -20.84
CA ASP A 47 17.59 6.30 -19.94
C ASP A 47 17.59 7.70 -19.32
N ARG A 48 17.25 8.73 -20.12
CA ARG A 48 17.15 10.12 -19.63
C ARG A 48 15.96 10.30 -18.70
N THR A 49 14.86 9.62 -18.99
CA THR A 49 13.63 9.67 -18.18
C THR A 49 13.88 9.02 -16.83
N GLU A 50 14.50 7.84 -16.82
CA GLU A 50 14.92 7.17 -15.60
C GLU A 50 15.91 8.00 -14.79
N ALA A 51 16.91 8.60 -15.43
CA ALA A 51 17.86 9.47 -14.75
C ALA A 51 17.15 10.66 -14.09
N LYS A 52 16.20 11.32 -14.79
CA LYS A 52 15.41 12.42 -14.25
C LYS A 52 14.60 11.99 -13.02
N ILE A 53 13.96 10.82 -13.07
CA ILE A 53 13.15 10.30 -11.95
C ILE A 53 14.05 9.90 -10.78
N LYS A 54 15.20 9.27 -11.03
CA LYS A 54 16.20 8.97 -9.99
C LYS A 54 16.69 10.24 -9.31
N SER A 55 16.99 11.30 -10.07
CA SER A 55 17.37 12.60 -9.50
C SER A 55 16.25 13.22 -8.67
N ALA A 56 15.01 13.15 -9.14
CA ALA A 56 13.85 13.62 -8.40
C ALA A 56 13.69 12.88 -7.06
N ILE A 57 13.69 11.53 -7.10
CA ILE A 57 13.63 10.68 -5.90
C ILE A 57 14.78 11.04 -4.96
N ALA A 58 16.01 11.19 -5.44
CA ALA A 58 17.16 11.54 -4.61
C ALA A 58 16.97 12.89 -3.90
N SER A 59 16.40 13.88 -4.60
CA SER A 59 16.20 15.25 -4.09
C SER A 59 15.03 15.42 -3.10
N PHE A 60 14.05 14.52 -3.09
CA PHE A 60 12.83 14.64 -2.27
C PHE A 60 12.89 13.80 -1.01
N SER A 61 12.74 14.40 0.17
CA SER A 61 12.50 13.66 1.41
C SER A 61 11.00 13.39 1.63
N ALA A 62 10.67 12.43 2.51
CA ALA A 62 9.28 12.25 2.95
C ALA A 62 8.73 13.50 3.67
N LEU A 63 9.59 14.28 4.33
CA LEU A 63 9.20 15.54 4.96
C LEU A 63 8.87 16.62 3.92
N ASP A 64 9.54 16.62 2.77
CA ASP A 64 9.17 17.49 1.64
C ASP A 64 7.80 17.12 1.11
N VAL A 65 7.52 15.83 0.91
CA VAL A 65 6.17 15.36 0.52
C VAL A 65 5.11 15.83 1.51
N ILE A 66 5.35 15.66 2.81
CA ILE A 66 4.43 16.12 3.87
C ILE A 66 4.21 17.63 3.78
N SER A 67 5.28 18.41 3.60
CA SER A 67 5.22 19.87 3.45
C SER A 67 4.35 20.28 2.26
N TYR A 68 4.54 19.63 1.10
CA TYR A 68 3.72 19.85 -0.09
C TYR A 68 2.24 19.56 0.16
N CYS A 69 1.94 18.42 0.80
CA CYS A 69 0.55 17.99 1.06
C CYS A 69 -0.16 18.92 2.05
N ARG A 70 0.53 19.35 3.12
CA ARG A 70 0.00 20.30 4.12
C ARG A 70 -0.30 21.67 3.53
N LYS A 71 0.55 22.14 2.61
CA LYS A 71 0.35 23.44 1.92
C LYS A 71 -0.58 23.34 0.72
N ASN A 72 -0.90 22.12 0.29
CA ASN A 72 -1.54 21.81 -0.98
C ASN A 72 -0.82 22.50 -2.16
N ASP A 73 0.51 22.44 -2.16
CA ASP A 73 1.35 23.13 -3.15
C ASP A 73 1.23 22.48 -4.54
N ALA A 74 0.98 23.29 -5.57
CA ALA A 74 0.95 22.80 -6.94
C ALA A 74 2.32 22.27 -7.39
N VAL A 75 2.35 21.07 -7.97
CA VAL A 75 3.58 20.42 -8.45
C VAL A 75 4.10 21.11 -9.72
N ARG A 76 5.42 21.19 -9.85
CA ARG A 76 6.14 21.97 -10.88
C ARG A 76 7.32 21.21 -11.45
N GLU A 77 7.75 21.64 -12.63
CA GLU A 77 8.91 21.05 -13.31
C GLU A 77 10.24 21.50 -12.69
N LYS A 78 10.34 22.77 -12.29
CA LYS A 78 11.58 23.40 -11.80
C LYS A 78 12.19 22.74 -10.57
N ASP A 79 11.37 22.12 -9.74
CA ASP A 79 11.75 21.52 -8.46
C ASP A 79 11.57 20.00 -8.46
N TYR A 80 11.30 19.40 -9.62
CA TYR A 80 11.03 17.97 -9.78
C TYR A 80 9.84 17.41 -9.00
N SER A 81 9.02 18.24 -8.33
CA SER A 81 7.86 17.77 -7.57
C SER A 81 6.86 17.00 -8.43
N HIS A 82 6.68 17.38 -9.70
CA HIS A 82 5.83 16.65 -10.66
C HIS A 82 6.31 15.24 -11.02
N CYS A 83 7.56 14.90 -10.69
CA CYS A 83 8.09 13.54 -10.85
C CYS A 83 7.81 12.68 -9.62
N VAL A 84 7.42 13.28 -8.48
CA VAL A 84 7.21 12.58 -7.20
C VAL A 84 5.72 12.57 -6.84
N LEU A 85 5.06 13.71 -7.04
CA LEU A 85 3.68 13.95 -6.70
C LEU A 85 2.84 14.29 -7.93
N GLU A 86 1.60 13.84 -7.92
CA GLU A 86 0.55 14.22 -8.83
C GLU A 86 -0.51 15.08 -8.13
N MET A 87 -1.18 15.94 -8.90
CA MET A 87 -2.35 16.68 -8.43
C MET A 87 -3.59 15.93 -8.88
N VAL A 88 -4.30 15.34 -7.93
CA VAL A 88 -5.54 14.60 -8.19
C VAL A 88 -6.73 15.51 -7.96
N PRO A 89 -7.52 15.82 -9.01
CA PRO A 89 -8.65 16.74 -8.91
C PRO A 89 -9.75 16.16 -8.02
N THR A 90 -10.33 16.96 -7.14
CA THR A 90 -11.48 16.56 -6.29
C THR A 90 -12.82 17.00 -6.86
N GLN A 91 -12.81 17.88 -7.86
CA GLN A 91 -13.98 18.38 -8.58
C GLN A 91 -13.64 18.59 -10.06
N ALA A 92 -14.65 18.91 -10.87
CA ALA A 92 -14.47 19.21 -12.29
C ALA A 92 -13.53 20.41 -12.55
N ASP A 93 -13.30 21.28 -11.56
CA ASP A 93 -12.28 22.32 -11.64
C ASP A 93 -10.90 21.78 -11.21
N PHE A 94 -10.17 21.30 -12.22
CA PHE A 94 -8.81 20.78 -12.09
C PHE A 94 -7.77 21.77 -11.55
N ARG A 95 -8.05 23.07 -11.51
CA ARG A 95 -7.10 24.11 -11.10
C ARG A 95 -7.33 24.63 -9.69
N ALA A 96 -8.57 24.58 -9.20
CA ALA A 96 -8.92 25.14 -7.90
C ALA A 96 -8.86 24.10 -6.76
N ASN A 97 -9.27 22.86 -7.02
CA ASN A 97 -9.44 21.85 -5.96
C ASN A 97 -8.75 20.53 -6.34
N PHE A 98 -7.67 20.21 -5.64
CA PHE A 98 -6.96 18.94 -5.76
C PHE A 98 -6.44 18.49 -4.39
N TYR A 99 -6.11 17.21 -4.30
CA TYR A 99 -5.19 16.69 -3.30
C TYR A 99 -3.93 16.21 -3.99
N LEU A 100 -2.85 16.09 -3.22
CA LEU A 100 -1.60 15.53 -3.73
C LEU A 100 -1.54 14.03 -3.44
N ASP A 101 -1.00 13.29 -4.40
CA ASP A 101 -0.72 11.87 -4.23
C ASP A 101 0.64 11.53 -4.84
N PHE A 102 1.21 10.39 -4.48
CA PHE A 102 2.41 9.90 -5.17
C PHE A 102 2.08 9.48 -6.59
N VAL A 103 2.94 9.89 -7.53
CA VAL A 103 2.82 9.52 -8.96
C VAL A 103 2.75 8.00 -9.14
N SER A 104 3.55 7.24 -8.38
CA SER A 104 3.51 5.79 -8.37
C SER A 104 3.91 5.23 -7.02
N MET A 105 3.50 3.98 -6.75
CA MET A 105 3.93 3.29 -5.52
C MET A 105 5.43 3.00 -5.54
N HIS A 106 6.03 2.78 -6.71
CA HIS A 106 7.48 2.65 -6.85
C HIS A 106 8.22 3.89 -6.33
N ILE A 107 7.73 5.08 -6.68
CA ILE A 107 8.31 6.34 -6.22
C ILE A 107 8.06 6.54 -4.73
N ALA A 108 6.83 6.26 -4.26
CA ALA A 108 6.47 6.37 -2.85
C ALA A 108 7.39 5.52 -1.96
N GLU A 109 7.61 4.26 -2.34
CA GLU A 109 8.53 3.33 -1.67
C GLU A 109 9.95 3.89 -1.61
N ALA A 110 10.48 4.33 -2.75
CA ALA A 110 11.84 4.86 -2.80
C ALA A 110 12.03 6.12 -1.94
N VAL A 111 10.97 6.92 -1.74
CA VAL A 111 11.00 8.07 -0.82
C VAL A 111 10.95 7.61 0.65
N ILE A 112 10.10 6.64 0.99
CA ILE A 112 9.94 6.13 2.36
C ILE A 112 11.12 5.26 2.82
N ASP A 113 11.78 4.55 1.90
CA ASP A 113 12.98 3.76 2.20
C ASP A 113 14.11 4.62 2.78
N LYS A 114 14.15 5.91 2.42
CA LYS A 114 15.11 6.87 2.96
C LYS A 114 14.77 7.38 4.36
N VAL A 115 13.60 7.06 4.93
CA VAL A 115 13.17 7.57 6.24
C VAL A 115 13.83 6.78 7.38
N HIS A 116 14.65 7.44 8.19
CA HIS A 116 15.36 6.83 9.32
C HIS A 116 15.68 7.88 10.40
N GLY A 117 16.06 7.42 11.60
CA GLY A 117 16.41 8.30 12.73
C GLY A 117 15.31 9.33 13.03
N ASP A 118 15.69 10.59 13.26
CA ASP A 118 14.76 11.67 13.62
C ASP A 118 13.67 11.93 12.56
N SER A 119 13.96 11.65 11.29
CA SER A 119 12.95 11.79 10.23
C SER A 119 11.83 10.76 10.35
N LEU A 120 12.12 9.57 10.92
CA LEU A 120 11.12 8.52 11.12
C LEU A 120 10.04 8.95 12.10
N ALA A 121 10.43 9.48 13.26
CA ALA A 121 9.47 9.95 14.27
C ALA A 121 8.52 11.01 13.69
N ARG A 122 9.04 11.94 12.90
CA ARG A 122 8.25 13.03 12.28
C ARG A 122 7.32 12.54 11.17
N VAL A 123 7.79 11.62 10.32
CA VAL A 123 6.98 11.04 9.24
C VAL A 123 5.90 10.13 9.83
N TRP A 124 6.24 9.38 10.86
CA TRP A 124 5.31 8.59 11.65
C TRP A 124 4.23 9.46 12.30
N GLU A 125 4.64 10.53 13.00
CA GLU A 125 3.71 11.46 13.65
C GLU A 125 2.71 12.03 12.66
N PHE A 126 3.18 12.48 11.48
CA PHE A 126 2.30 12.91 10.39
C PHE A 126 1.32 11.80 9.96
N ALA A 127 1.78 10.55 9.84
CA ALA A 127 0.94 9.46 9.41
C ALA A 127 -0.20 9.20 10.40
N VAL A 128 0.03 9.30 11.71
CA VAL A 128 -0.93 8.83 12.73
C VAL A 128 -1.68 9.91 13.49
N VAL A 129 -1.16 11.14 13.55
CA VAL A 129 -1.85 12.25 14.21
C VAL A 129 -2.90 12.81 13.27
N HIS A 130 -4.16 12.68 13.66
CA HIS A 130 -5.24 13.43 13.03
C HIS A 130 -5.18 14.87 13.55
N GLU A 131 -4.87 15.83 12.69
CA GLU A 131 -5.14 17.23 12.99
C GLU A 131 -6.66 17.46 12.88
N VAL A 132 -7.23 18.43 13.60
CA VAL A 132 -8.69 18.64 13.69
C VAL A 132 -9.33 18.96 12.32
N ASP A 133 -8.52 19.24 11.29
CA ASP A 133 -8.91 19.59 9.92
C ASP A 133 -8.68 18.46 8.89
N ASP A 134 -8.40 17.22 9.33
CA ASP A 134 -7.92 16.11 8.48
C ASP A 134 -8.95 15.44 7.55
N SER A 135 -10.08 16.10 7.28
CA SER A 135 -11.00 15.63 6.23
C SER A 135 -10.58 16.04 4.80
N GLY A 136 -9.41 16.69 4.66
CA GLY A 136 -8.92 17.34 3.44
C GLY A 136 -7.82 16.61 2.64
N SER A 137 -6.89 17.40 2.08
CA SER A 137 -5.90 17.01 1.04
C SER A 137 -4.81 16.03 1.50
N THR A 138 -4.63 15.81 2.80
CA THR A 138 -3.54 15.01 3.37
C THR A 138 -3.91 13.55 3.61
N ALA A 139 -5.20 13.23 3.74
CA ALA A 139 -5.67 11.92 4.19
C ALA A 139 -5.14 10.75 3.33
N VAL A 140 -5.14 10.92 2.00
CA VAL A 140 -4.67 9.90 1.05
C VAL A 140 -3.18 9.58 1.26
N VAL A 141 -2.36 10.62 1.35
CA VAL A 141 -0.91 10.46 1.54
C VAL A 141 -0.60 9.92 2.92
N ARG A 142 -1.31 10.33 3.98
CA ARG A 142 -1.17 9.77 5.33
C ARG A 142 -1.38 8.26 5.34
N GLY A 143 -2.45 7.78 4.72
CA GLY A 143 -2.74 6.35 4.59
C GLY A 143 -1.60 5.59 3.91
N LYS A 144 -1.13 6.09 2.76
CA LYS A 144 -0.02 5.47 2.02
C LYS A 144 1.31 5.49 2.78
N VAL A 145 1.62 6.61 3.45
CA VAL A 145 2.82 6.72 4.27
C VAL A 145 2.75 5.71 5.42
N TYR A 146 1.61 5.58 6.10
CA TYR A 146 1.43 4.60 7.17
C TYR A 146 1.63 3.16 6.67
N GLU A 147 0.99 2.79 5.56
CA GLU A 147 1.13 1.47 4.93
C GLU A 147 2.61 1.18 4.59
N LEU A 148 3.31 2.14 3.98
CA LEU A 148 4.72 1.99 3.62
C LEU A 148 5.64 1.89 4.85
N LEU A 149 5.36 2.63 5.91
CA LEU A 149 6.08 2.50 7.17
C LEU A 149 5.87 1.11 7.81
N CYS A 150 4.65 0.56 7.74
CA CYS A 150 4.38 -0.80 8.20
C CYS A 150 5.13 -1.84 7.36
N HIS A 151 5.09 -1.73 6.03
CA HIS A 151 5.88 -2.61 5.15
C HIS A 151 7.37 -2.54 5.48
N LYS A 152 7.90 -1.33 5.69
CA LYS A 152 9.29 -1.14 6.11
C LYS A 152 9.58 -1.82 7.44
N TRP A 153 8.70 -1.68 8.44
CA TRP A 153 8.82 -2.35 9.73
C TRP A 153 8.95 -3.87 9.58
N PHE A 154 8.13 -4.49 8.72
CA PHE A 154 8.18 -5.93 8.42
C PHE A 154 9.42 -6.36 7.60
N SER A 155 10.03 -5.44 6.88
CA SER A 155 11.17 -5.72 5.98
C SER A 155 12.53 -5.64 6.69
N VAL A 156 12.59 -5.10 7.91
CA VAL A 156 13.84 -4.95 8.65
C VAL A 156 14.25 -6.28 9.25
N HIS A 157 15.53 -6.66 9.08
CA HIS A 157 16.11 -7.88 9.65
C HIS A 157 16.30 -7.80 11.18
N MET A 158 15.18 -7.78 11.90
CA MET A 158 15.12 -7.66 13.35
C MET A 158 14.01 -8.55 13.88
N GLN A 159 14.30 -9.32 14.93
CA GLN A 159 13.28 -10.09 15.61
C GLN A 159 12.34 -9.11 16.33
N ARG A 160 11.04 -9.27 16.13
CA ARG A 160 10.01 -8.40 16.72
C ARG A 160 8.80 -9.24 17.10
N THR A 161 8.05 -8.78 18.08
CA THR A 161 6.81 -9.44 18.49
C THR A 161 5.63 -8.61 18.01
N LEU A 162 4.71 -9.27 17.32
CA LEU A 162 3.39 -8.72 17.05
C LEU A 162 2.45 -9.11 18.18
N HIS A 163 1.89 -8.09 18.83
CA HIS A 163 0.88 -8.26 19.85
C HIS A 163 -0.52 -8.23 19.25
N PHE A 164 -1.31 -9.27 19.48
CA PHE A 164 -2.67 -9.36 18.93
C PHE A 164 -3.72 -9.12 20.01
N ARG A 165 -4.72 -8.31 19.65
CA ARG A 165 -5.98 -8.25 20.39
C ARG A 165 -7.08 -8.86 19.54
N SER A 166 -7.77 -9.85 20.10
CA SER A 166 -8.91 -10.45 19.42
C SER A 166 -10.08 -9.46 19.29
N LEU A 167 -10.72 -9.50 18.12
CA LEU A 167 -11.99 -8.83 17.83
C LEU A 167 -13.13 -9.85 17.70
N CYS A 168 -12.89 -11.10 18.07
CA CYS A 168 -13.81 -12.21 17.97
C CYS A 168 -13.72 -13.11 19.23
N SER A 169 -14.35 -14.28 19.20
CA SER A 169 -14.27 -15.24 20.31
C SER A 169 -12.98 -16.05 20.31
N ALA A 170 -12.26 -16.12 19.19
CA ALA A 170 -10.99 -16.83 19.10
C ALA A 170 -9.87 -16.02 19.76
N THR A 171 -8.92 -16.70 20.39
CA THR A 171 -7.68 -16.10 20.89
C THR A 171 -6.54 -16.41 19.94
N LEU A 172 -5.61 -15.47 19.81
CA LEU A 172 -4.37 -15.65 19.07
C LEU A 172 -3.24 -15.17 19.98
N ASP A 173 -2.27 -16.04 20.21
CA ASP A 173 -1.07 -15.69 20.96
C ASP A 173 -0.23 -14.70 20.16
N ASP A 174 0.57 -13.92 20.88
CA ASP A 174 1.55 -13.04 20.26
C ASP A 174 2.53 -13.83 19.38
N VAL A 175 2.94 -13.21 18.27
CA VAL A 175 3.82 -13.86 17.29
C VAL A 175 5.17 -13.18 17.27
N THR A 176 6.21 -13.96 17.57
CA THR A 176 7.59 -13.54 17.36
C THR A 176 7.97 -13.76 15.90
N ILE A 177 8.10 -12.67 15.15
CA ILE A 177 8.63 -12.68 13.79
C ILE A 177 10.14 -12.93 13.87
N PRO A 178 10.69 -13.89 13.11
CA PRO A 178 12.11 -14.17 13.13
C PRO A 178 12.93 -12.98 12.63
N LYS A 179 14.21 -12.94 13.03
CA LYS A 179 15.15 -11.90 12.61
C LYS A 179 15.30 -11.83 11.09
N GLU A 180 15.26 -12.98 10.43
CA GLU A 180 15.32 -13.08 8.97
C GLU A 180 13.98 -13.63 8.49
N MET A 181 13.29 -12.84 7.68
CA MET A 181 12.05 -13.19 7.01
C MET A 181 12.20 -12.80 5.55
N GLU A 182 11.98 -13.76 4.65
CA GLU A 182 12.08 -13.49 3.21
C GLU A 182 10.97 -12.53 2.78
N MET A 183 11.27 -11.66 1.82
CA MET A 183 10.30 -10.73 1.25
C MET A 183 10.01 -11.12 -0.20
N VAL A 184 8.78 -11.55 -0.47
CA VAL A 184 8.33 -11.93 -1.82
C VAL A 184 7.28 -10.96 -2.32
N ARG A 185 7.58 -10.30 -3.44
CA ARG A 185 6.62 -9.48 -4.17
C ARG A 185 5.90 -10.31 -5.23
N PHE A 186 4.59 -10.15 -5.37
CA PHE A 186 3.82 -10.91 -6.34
C PHE A 186 2.74 -10.07 -7.03
N ALA A 187 2.54 -10.30 -8.33
CA ALA A 187 1.50 -9.60 -9.11
C ALA A 187 0.15 -10.33 -9.08
N ALA A 188 0.17 -11.67 -8.97
CA ALA A 188 -1.01 -12.51 -9.00
C ALA A 188 -0.80 -13.79 -8.16
N LEU A 189 -1.89 -14.29 -7.56
CA LEU A 189 -1.87 -15.47 -6.68
C LEU A 189 -1.59 -16.78 -7.41
N ASP A 190 -2.07 -16.91 -8.65
CA ASP A 190 -1.93 -18.13 -9.46
C ASP A 190 -0.46 -18.49 -9.76
N LYS A 191 0.43 -17.50 -9.76
CA LYS A 191 1.88 -17.67 -9.93
C LYS A 191 2.64 -17.79 -8.60
N LEU A 192 1.97 -17.57 -7.47
CA LEU A 192 2.60 -17.54 -6.16
C LEU A 192 2.70 -18.95 -5.57
N LYS A 193 3.90 -19.29 -5.08
CA LYS A 193 4.15 -20.50 -4.31
C LYS A 193 4.51 -20.11 -2.87
N LEU A 194 3.90 -20.81 -1.91
CA LEU A 194 4.25 -20.65 -0.50
C LEU A 194 5.63 -21.26 -0.26
N ALA A 195 6.47 -20.52 0.47
CA ALA A 195 7.79 -20.96 0.88
C ALA A 195 7.69 -21.93 2.07
N GLU A 196 8.77 -22.68 2.33
CA GLU A 196 8.89 -23.55 3.51
C GLU A 196 9.41 -22.80 4.74
N SER A 197 9.68 -21.50 4.60
CA SER A 197 10.21 -20.61 5.62
C SER A 197 9.29 -19.42 5.89
N TRP A 198 9.57 -18.70 6.96
CA TRP A 198 8.89 -17.44 7.27
C TRP A 198 9.08 -16.44 6.13
N THR A 199 7.96 -16.04 5.53
CA THR A 199 7.96 -15.18 4.36
C THR A 199 6.87 -14.13 4.45
N TYR A 200 7.25 -12.89 4.16
CA TYR A 200 6.38 -11.74 3.99
C TYR A 200 6.04 -11.57 2.52
N TYR A 201 4.76 -11.74 2.20
CA TYR A 201 4.24 -11.62 0.86
C TYR A 201 3.55 -10.28 0.67
N ARG A 202 4.02 -9.51 -0.32
CA ARG A 202 3.46 -8.20 -0.65
C ARG A 202 2.96 -8.16 -2.10
N PRO A 203 1.66 -7.87 -2.34
CA PRO A 203 1.16 -7.69 -3.69
C PRO A 203 1.81 -6.46 -4.34
N THR A 204 2.09 -6.53 -5.64
CA THR A 204 2.50 -5.37 -6.44
C THR A 204 1.31 -4.70 -7.13
N SER A 205 0.21 -5.43 -7.31
CA SER A 205 -0.99 -4.95 -8.00
C SER A 205 -1.99 -4.32 -7.04
N LYS A 206 -2.49 -3.13 -7.40
CA LYS A 206 -3.62 -2.47 -6.73
C LYS A 206 -4.91 -3.30 -6.78
N SER A 207 -5.04 -4.25 -7.70
CA SER A 207 -6.25 -5.05 -7.89
C SER A 207 -6.36 -6.26 -6.96
N PHE A 208 -5.30 -6.61 -6.21
CA PHE A 208 -5.36 -7.74 -5.28
C PHE A 208 -6.42 -7.52 -4.19
N GLY A 209 -6.51 -6.30 -3.65
CA GLY A 209 -7.66 -5.74 -2.91
C GLY A 209 -8.16 -6.50 -1.68
N ALA A 210 -7.54 -7.63 -1.33
CA ALA A 210 -7.94 -8.50 -0.22
C ALA A 210 -7.22 -8.15 1.08
N LEU A 211 -5.93 -7.85 0.97
CA LEU A 211 -4.99 -7.55 2.05
C LEU A 211 -3.89 -6.64 1.48
N ASP A 212 -3.21 -5.89 2.34
CA ASP A 212 -2.04 -5.10 1.94
C ASP A 212 -0.77 -5.97 1.94
N ALA A 213 -0.75 -7.03 2.75
CA ALA A 213 0.28 -8.07 2.75
C ALA A 213 -0.21 -9.33 3.50
N PHE A 214 0.58 -10.39 3.51
CA PHE A 214 0.40 -11.48 4.45
C PHE A 214 1.73 -12.13 4.85
N ILE A 215 1.77 -12.72 6.04
CA ILE A 215 2.90 -13.53 6.52
C ILE A 215 2.52 -15.00 6.45
N TRP A 216 3.43 -15.82 5.96
CA TRP A 216 3.37 -17.28 6.04
C TRP A 216 4.49 -17.78 6.96
N ASP A 217 4.19 -18.71 7.85
CA ASP A 217 5.16 -19.26 8.82
C ASP A 217 6.02 -20.42 8.27
N GLY A 218 5.80 -20.82 7.02
CA GLY A 218 6.45 -21.97 6.39
C GLY A 218 5.71 -23.29 6.58
N GLN A 219 4.66 -23.34 7.40
CA GLN A 219 4.03 -24.60 7.82
C GLN A 219 2.51 -24.60 7.69
N SER A 220 1.81 -23.75 8.46
CA SER A 220 0.35 -23.84 8.58
C SER A 220 -0.35 -22.53 8.91
N LYS A 221 0.38 -21.47 9.32
CA LYS A 221 -0.25 -20.22 9.75
C LYS A 221 -0.04 -19.13 8.70
N CYS A 222 -1.15 -18.52 8.30
CA CYS A 222 -1.19 -17.37 7.43
C CYS A 222 -1.79 -16.18 8.19
N TYR A 223 -1.00 -15.11 8.34
CA TYR A 223 -1.44 -13.86 8.96
C TYR A 223 -1.72 -12.85 7.85
N GLY A 224 -2.99 -12.65 7.50
CA GLY A 224 -3.38 -11.62 6.55
C GLY A 224 -3.33 -10.24 7.20
N LEU A 225 -2.68 -9.28 6.55
CA LEU A 225 -2.44 -7.94 7.09
C LEU A 225 -3.23 -6.90 6.30
N GLN A 226 -4.09 -6.16 6.99
CA GLN A 226 -4.76 -4.96 6.49
C GLN A 226 -4.32 -3.76 7.31
N MET A 227 -3.45 -2.93 6.75
CA MET A 227 -2.93 -1.72 7.34
C MET A 227 -3.97 -0.62 7.24
N THR A 228 -4.28 0.06 8.34
CA THR A 228 -5.34 1.07 8.33
C THR A 228 -5.18 2.15 9.38
N LEU A 229 -5.60 3.36 9.00
CA LEU A 229 -5.80 4.50 9.89
C LEU A 229 -7.29 4.75 10.17
N ASN A 230 -8.20 3.97 9.57
CA ASN A 230 -9.64 4.16 9.74
C ASN A 230 -10.15 3.23 10.83
N ALA A 231 -10.92 3.76 11.78
CA ALA A 231 -11.57 2.94 12.82
C ALA A 231 -12.65 2.00 12.25
N ASP A 232 -13.22 2.35 11.09
CA ASP A 232 -14.12 1.53 10.29
C ASP A 232 -13.46 1.22 8.94
N HIS A 233 -13.10 -0.04 8.75
CA HIS A 233 -12.44 -0.52 7.53
C HIS A 233 -13.05 -1.87 7.13
N GLY A 234 -14.20 -1.80 6.47
CA GLY A 234 -14.93 -2.97 5.99
C GLY A 234 -14.06 -3.93 5.17
N ILE A 235 -14.29 -5.23 5.35
CA ILE A 235 -13.53 -6.29 4.69
C ILE A 235 -14.19 -6.61 3.35
N LYS A 236 -13.50 -6.31 2.24
CA LYS A 236 -14.01 -6.58 0.88
C LYS A 236 -14.17 -8.10 0.67
N ALA A 237 -15.42 -8.55 0.58
CA ALA A 237 -15.73 -9.99 0.58
C ALA A 237 -15.18 -10.72 -0.66
N ALA A 238 -15.36 -10.16 -1.86
CA ALA A 238 -14.97 -10.86 -3.09
C ALA A 238 -13.44 -11.07 -3.22
N PRO A 239 -12.59 -10.06 -3.01
CA PRO A 239 -11.14 -10.25 -2.99
C PRO A 239 -10.69 -11.24 -1.91
N LEU A 240 -11.20 -11.13 -0.68
CA LEU A 240 -10.80 -12.02 0.40
C LEU A 240 -11.25 -13.47 0.17
N ASN A 241 -12.46 -13.70 -0.35
CA ASN A 241 -12.90 -15.06 -0.70
C ASN A 241 -12.01 -15.69 -1.78
N LYS A 242 -11.54 -14.92 -2.76
CA LYS A 242 -10.58 -15.38 -3.77
C LYS A 242 -9.25 -15.78 -3.12
N PHE A 243 -8.75 -14.95 -2.20
CA PHE A 243 -7.54 -15.26 -1.44
C PHE A 243 -7.67 -16.53 -0.59
N LEU A 244 -8.76 -16.67 0.17
CA LEU A 244 -9.01 -17.84 1.02
C LEU A 244 -9.13 -19.13 0.21
N LYS A 245 -9.75 -19.06 -0.98
CA LYS A 245 -9.81 -20.19 -1.90
C LYS A 245 -8.41 -20.61 -2.36
N TRP A 246 -7.59 -19.65 -2.80
CA TRP A 246 -6.22 -19.91 -3.20
C TRP A 246 -5.39 -20.49 -2.05
N LEU A 247 -5.49 -19.93 -0.84
CA LEU A 247 -4.74 -20.41 0.32
C LEU A 247 -5.07 -21.87 0.65
N LYS A 248 -6.34 -22.27 0.49
CA LYS A 248 -6.79 -23.66 0.63
C LYS A 248 -6.21 -24.59 -0.43
N GLU A 249 -6.01 -24.11 -1.65
CA GLU A 249 -5.43 -24.88 -2.73
C GLU A 249 -3.90 -24.97 -2.61
N ALA A 250 -3.28 -23.98 -1.94
CA ALA A 250 -1.84 -23.90 -1.76
C ALA A 250 -1.28 -24.72 -0.56
N GLY A 251 -2.12 -25.13 0.39
CA GLY A 251 -1.68 -25.91 1.56
C GLY A 251 -2.76 -26.81 2.15
N ASP A 252 -2.36 -28.03 2.56
CA ASP A 252 -3.27 -29.10 3.01
C ASP A 252 -3.93 -28.81 4.37
N THR A 253 -3.32 -27.97 5.21
CA THR A 253 -3.89 -27.53 6.49
C THR A 253 -3.40 -26.12 6.79
N TYR A 254 -4.32 -25.14 6.74
CA TYR A 254 -4.00 -23.76 7.04
C TYR A 254 -4.92 -23.18 8.12
N GLN A 255 -4.36 -22.30 8.95
CA GLN A 255 -5.08 -21.39 9.81
C GLN A 255 -4.84 -19.98 9.27
N PHE A 256 -5.94 -19.28 8.99
CA PHE A 256 -5.89 -17.91 8.50
C PHE A 256 -6.38 -16.95 9.57
N TYR A 257 -5.55 -15.96 9.88
CA TYR A 257 -5.88 -14.88 10.82
C TYR A 257 -5.96 -13.57 10.06
N PHE A 258 -7.13 -12.92 10.08
CA PHE A 258 -7.28 -11.60 9.47
C PHE A 258 -6.90 -10.53 10.51
N THR A 259 -5.80 -9.84 10.28
CA THR A 259 -5.24 -8.86 11.21
C THR A 259 -5.31 -7.46 10.63
N PHE A 260 -5.98 -6.57 11.35
CA PHE A 260 -5.84 -5.13 11.14
C PHE A 260 -4.55 -4.63 11.80
N VAL A 261 -3.68 -3.98 11.04
CA VAL A 261 -2.47 -3.32 11.56
C VAL A 261 -2.80 -1.84 11.68
N ALA A 262 -2.87 -1.34 12.90
CA ALA A 262 -3.30 0.03 13.18
C ALA A 262 -2.40 0.69 14.24
N PRO A 263 -2.28 2.03 14.27
CA PRO A 263 -1.57 2.73 15.34
C PRO A 263 -2.18 2.42 16.70
N SER A 264 -1.39 2.42 17.78
CA SER A 264 -1.85 2.05 19.13
C SER A 264 -3.07 2.85 19.60
N LYS A 265 -3.13 4.14 19.23
CA LYS A 265 -4.26 5.04 19.54
C LYS A 265 -5.60 4.55 18.97
N ILE A 266 -5.56 3.85 17.85
CA ILE A 266 -6.74 3.31 17.16
C ILE A 266 -6.96 1.85 17.57
N ALA A 267 -5.88 1.08 17.67
CA ALA A 267 -5.90 -0.35 17.96
C ALA A 267 -6.58 -0.69 19.30
N THR A 268 -6.48 0.17 20.31
CA THR A 268 -7.11 -0.05 21.63
C THR A 268 -8.64 -0.08 21.59
N SER A 269 -9.25 0.76 20.75
CA SER A 269 -10.72 0.88 20.64
C SER A 269 -11.29 0.22 19.38
N TYR A 270 -10.43 -0.36 18.54
CA TYR A 270 -10.81 -0.99 17.28
C TYR A 270 -11.85 -2.09 17.46
N ARG A 271 -12.81 -2.18 16.55
CA ARG A 271 -13.93 -3.13 16.65
C ARG A 271 -13.89 -4.13 15.51
N LYS A 272 -14.61 -5.23 15.70
CA LYS A 272 -14.86 -6.19 14.64
C LYS A 272 -15.50 -5.48 13.44
N GLN A 273 -14.94 -5.72 12.26
CA GLN A 273 -15.37 -5.10 11.02
C GLN A 273 -16.37 -5.99 10.28
N SER A 274 -17.29 -5.34 9.57
CA SER A 274 -18.25 -6.04 8.70
C SER A 274 -17.60 -6.43 7.37
N THR A 275 -18.13 -7.48 6.75
CA THR A 275 -17.77 -7.82 5.37
C THR A 275 -18.60 -6.97 4.41
N THR A 276 -17.94 -6.34 3.44
CA THR A 276 -18.53 -5.37 2.52
C THR A 276 -18.39 -5.81 1.07
N THR A 277 -19.25 -5.24 0.24
CA THR A 277 -19.18 -5.32 -1.23
C THR A 277 -18.15 -4.32 -1.77
N ALA A 278 -17.91 -4.34 -3.08
CA ALA A 278 -17.03 -3.37 -3.73
C ALA A 278 -17.49 -1.91 -3.54
N THR A 279 -18.80 -1.68 -3.33
CA THR A 279 -19.38 -0.35 -3.11
C THR A 279 -19.41 0.05 -1.63
N GLY A 280 -18.80 -0.73 -0.73
CA GLY A 280 -18.75 -0.45 0.71
C GLY A 280 -20.00 -0.86 1.50
N ALA A 281 -21.10 -1.24 0.83
CA ALA A 281 -22.28 -1.74 1.52
C ALA A 281 -22.01 -3.11 2.16
N VAL A 282 -22.64 -3.40 3.31
CA VAL A 282 -22.55 -4.71 3.97
C VAL A 282 -22.97 -5.82 2.99
N SER A 283 -22.13 -6.85 2.86
CA SER A 283 -22.38 -7.95 1.94
C SER A 283 -23.48 -8.87 2.45
N LYS A 284 -24.49 -9.10 1.62
CA LYS A 284 -25.56 -10.09 1.88
C LYS A 284 -25.10 -11.53 1.64
N THR A 285 -24.05 -11.72 0.84
CA THR A 285 -23.48 -13.02 0.47
C THR A 285 -21.97 -13.00 0.73
N PRO A 286 -21.53 -12.91 1.99
CA PRO A 286 -20.13 -12.73 2.31
C PRO A 286 -19.29 -14.00 2.14
N GLY A 287 -19.88 -15.19 2.00
CA GLY A 287 -19.12 -16.42 1.75
C GLY A 287 -18.19 -16.79 2.92
N ALA A 288 -17.01 -17.31 2.61
CA ALA A 288 -16.02 -17.74 3.61
C ALA A 288 -15.47 -16.55 4.42
N SER A 289 -15.41 -15.35 3.83
CA SER A 289 -14.90 -14.16 4.51
C SER A 289 -15.73 -13.72 5.72
N ALA A 290 -16.99 -14.15 5.86
CA ALA A 290 -17.78 -13.87 7.08
C ALA A 290 -17.32 -14.65 8.31
N LYS A 291 -16.57 -15.75 8.10
CA LYS A 291 -16.16 -16.67 9.17
C LYS A 291 -14.72 -16.48 9.60
N VAL A 292 -13.99 -15.53 9.02
CA VAL A 292 -12.61 -15.28 9.41
C VAL A 292 -12.57 -14.66 10.80
N ASP A 293 -11.69 -15.21 11.64
CA ASP A 293 -11.36 -14.60 12.91
C ASP A 293 -10.58 -13.31 12.66
N GLN A 294 -10.99 -12.26 13.37
CA GLN A 294 -10.45 -10.92 13.20
C GLN A 294 -9.65 -10.52 14.43
N PHE A 295 -8.49 -9.94 14.17
CA PHE A 295 -7.56 -9.46 15.17
C PHE A 295 -7.14 -8.03 14.84
N VAL A 296 -6.63 -7.31 15.82
CA VAL A 296 -5.91 -6.06 15.60
C VAL A 296 -4.54 -6.16 16.26
N ALA A 297 -3.52 -5.71 15.54
CA ALA A 297 -2.17 -5.52 16.05
C ALA A 297 -1.85 -4.03 16.09
N ALA A 298 -1.45 -3.56 17.27
CA ALA A 298 -0.95 -2.21 17.44
C ALA A 298 0.47 -2.14 16.88
N LEU A 299 0.73 -1.24 15.94
CA LEU A 299 2.04 -1.08 15.34
C LEU A 299 2.37 0.41 15.24
N ASP A 300 3.28 0.83 16.12
CA ASP A 300 3.87 2.16 16.12
C ASP A 300 5.31 2.09 15.56
N VAL A 301 5.60 2.87 14.51
CA VAL A 301 6.91 2.80 13.79
C VAL A 301 7.87 3.90 14.29
N ASP A 302 7.67 4.44 15.49
CA ASP A 302 8.40 5.61 16.01
C ASP A 302 9.80 5.29 16.56
N GLY A 303 10.52 4.31 16.02
CA GLY A 303 11.89 3.99 16.45
C GLY A 303 12.04 3.68 17.95
N GLY A 304 10.93 3.49 18.65
CA GLY A 304 10.83 3.36 20.10
C GLY A 304 10.96 1.92 20.60
N ASP A 305 11.58 1.02 19.82
CA ASP A 305 12.01 -0.27 20.35
C ASP A 305 13.18 -0.02 21.32
N LYS A 306 12.84 0.32 22.57
CA LYS A 306 13.72 0.21 23.74
C LYS A 306 13.41 -1.08 24.49
#